data_AF-A0A2K3JMH3-F1
#
_entry.id   AF-A0A2K3JMH3-F1
#
_cell.length_a   1.000
_cell.length_b   1.000
_cell.length_c   1.000
_cell.angle_alpha   90.00
_cell.angle_beta   90.00
_cell.angle_gamma   90.00
#
_symmetry.space_group_name_H-M   'P 1'
#
loop_
_entity.id
_entity.type
_entity.pdbx_description
1 polymer ?
#
loop_
_entity_poly.entity_id
_entity_poly.type
_entity_poly.pdbx_seq_one_letter_code
_entity_poly.pdbx_strand_id
1 'polypeptide(L)'
;MLQSHYVLLLCSFKEQLQQHVRVHAMEAVMACWEIEQSLQSLTGVSPGEGTGATMSEDEDEQVDSDANIFDGSFDGGADNMGFGPLVPTENERSLMERVRQELKHELKHGYKEKIVDIREEILRKRRAGKLPG
;
A
#
# COMPACT_ATOMS: atom_id res chain seq x y z
N MET A 1 16.27 48.11 30.13
CA MET A 1 15.70 47.00 30.93
C MET A 1 14.48 46.39 30.23
N LEU A 2 13.35 47.10 30.07
CA LEU A 2 12.13 46.55 29.41
C LEU A 2 12.33 46.05 27.97
N GLN A 3 13.09 46.77 27.15
CA GLN A 3 13.34 46.39 25.75
C GLN A 3 14.18 45.12 25.63
N SER A 4 15.13 44.90 26.53
CA SER A 4 15.96 43.69 26.57
C SER A 4 15.15 42.45 26.99
N HIS A 5 14.22 42.59 27.93
CA HIS A 5 13.31 41.50 28.32
C HIS A 5 12.36 41.11 27.18
N TYR A 6 11.86 42.08 26.42
CA TYR A 6 11.01 41.81 25.26
C TYR A 6 11.78 41.07 24.15
N VAL A 7 13.02 41.48 23.86
CA VAL A 7 13.87 40.78 22.89
C VAL A 7 14.16 39.34 23.33
N LEU A 8 14.49 39.11 24.60
CA LEU A 8 14.71 37.76 25.12
C LEU A 8 13.46 36.88 25.03
N LEU A 9 12.28 37.44 25.33
CA LEU A 9 11.01 36.74 25.20
C LEU A 9 10.74 36.33 23.75
N LEU A 10 10.94 37.25 22.80
CA LEU A 10 10.79 36.97 21.37
C LEU A 10 11.77 35.91 20.87
N CYS A 11 13.03 35.94 21.34
CA CYS A 11 14.02 34.92 21.02
C CYS A 11 13.57 33.53 21.53
N SER A 12 13.12 33.45 22.78
CA SER A 12 12.61 32.20 23.37
C SER A 12 11.40 31.65 22.59
N PHE A 13 10.44 32.51 22.24
CA PHE A 13 9.28 32.11 21.44
C PHE A 13 9.70 31.61 20.04
N LYS A 14 10.64 32.30 19.38
CA LYS A 14 11.18 31.86 18.10
C LYS A 14 11.82 30.47 18.21
N GLU A 15 12.66 30.24 19.22
CA GLU A 15 13.32 28.95 19.43
C GLU A 15 12.31 27.83 19.69
N GLN A 16 11.30 28.09 20.53
CA GLN A 16 10.22 27.13 20.79
C GLN A 16 9.43 26.80 19.52
N LEU A 17 9.06 27.81 18.73
CA LEU A 17 8.34 27.61 17.48
C LEU A 17 9.18 26.84 16.46
N GLN A 18 10.46 27.19 16.32
CA GLN A 18 11.39 26.49 15.44
C GLN A 18 11.57 25.03 15.85
N GLN A 19 11.74 24.76 17.14
CA GLN A 19 11.87 23.39 17.64
C GLN A 19 10.59 22.59 17.43
N HIS A 20 9.41 23.17 17.69
CA HIS A 20 8.13 22.51 17.49
C HIS A 20 7.90 22.13 16.02
N VAL A 21 8.12 23.06 15.08
CA VAL A 21 8.03 22.78 13.65
C VAL A 21 9.06 21.73 13.23
N ARG A 22 10.31 21.82 13.73
CA ARG A 22 11.36 20.85 13.42
C ARG A 22 11.00 19.44 13.88
N VAL A 23 10.45 19.30 15.08
CA VAL A 23 10.03 18.00 15.63
C VAL A 23 8.89 17.43 14.80
N HIS A 24 7.81 18.18 14.54
CA HIS A 24 6.69 17.65 13.78
C HIS A 24 7.02 17.37 12.31
N ALA A 25 7.87 18.18 11.67
CA ALA A 25 8.36 17.88 10.34
C ALA A 25 9.18 16.57 10.32
N MET A 26 10.05 16.38 11.33
CA MET A 26 10.82 15.14 11.45
C MET A 26 9.92 13.93 11.71
N GLU A 27 8.96 14.05 12.63
CA GLU A 27 7.98 12.99 12.93
C GLU A 27 7.17 12.61 11.69
N ALA A 28 6.70 13.60 10.92
CA ALA A 28 5.99 13.36 9.67
C ALA A 28 6.87 12.64 8.63
N VAL A 29 8.13 13.06 8.46
CA VAL A 29 9.07 12.41 7.54
C VAL A 29 9.36 10.97 7.96
N MET A 30 9.57 10.73 9.25
CA MET A 30 9.80 9.38 9.76
C MET A 30 8.58 8.49 9.58
N ALA A 31 7.37 9.00 9.87
CA ALA A 31 6.13 8.25 9.68
C ALA A 31 5.90 7.92 8.20
N CYS A 32 6.15 8.85 7.28
CA CYS A 32 6.10 8.57 5.85
C CYS A 32 7.11 7.48 5.46
N TRP A 33 8.34 7.55 5.97
CA TRP A 33 9.37 6.56 5.70
C TRP A 33 9.01 5.16 6.24
N GLU A 34 8.42 5.07 7.43
CA GLU A 34 7.93 3.81 8.00
C GLU A 34 6.81 3.20 7.15
N ILE A 35 5.90 4.02 6.62
CA ILE A 35 4.84 3.59 5.71
C ILE A 35 5.47 3.09 4.39
N GLU A 36 6.39 3.84 3.80
CA GLU A 36 7.11 3.45 2.59
C GLU A 36 7.85 2.12 2.76
N GLN A 37 8.55 1.94 3.88
CA GLN A 37 9.25 0.71 4.21
C GLN A 37 8.26 -0.46 4.36
N SER A 38 7.12 -0.22 5.01
CA SER A 38 6.06 -1.24 5.18
C SER A 38 5.47 -1.65 3.83
N LEU A 39 5.22 -0.67 2.95
CA LEU A 39 4.75 -0.91 1.58
C LEU A 39 5.79 -1.66 0.76
N GLN A 40 7.07 -1.29 0.83
CA GLN A 40 8.15 -1.98 0.13
C GLN A 40 8.32 -3.42 0.63
N SER A 41 8.24 -3.65 1.94
CA SER A 41 8.29 -5.00 2.52
C SER A 41 7.13 -5.87 2.02
N LEU A 42 5.93 -5.30 1.97
CA LEU A 42 4.74 -6.01 1.51
C LEU A 42 4.78 -6.28 0.00
N THR A 43 5.07 -5.26 -0.81
CA THR A 43 4.93 -5.29 -2.27
C THR A 43 6.21 -5.68 -3.00
N GLY A 44 7.37 -5.52 -2.37
CA GLY A 44 8.68 -5.68 -2.99
C GLY A 44 9.10 -4.53 -3.93
N VAL A 45 8.28 -3.48 -4.08
CA VAL A 45 8.53 -2.36 -5.00
C VAL A 45 9.18 -1.21 -4.24
N SER A 46 10.25 -0.64 -4.80
CA SER A 46 10.91 0.54 -4.25
C SER A 46 10.10 1.81 -4.58
N PRO A 47 9.94 2.78 -3.63
CA PRO A 47 9.17 4.01 -3.86
C PRO A 47 9.61 4.87 -5.06
N GLY A 48 10.82 4.67 -5.59
CA GLY A 48 11.38 5.38 -6.74
C GLY A 48 11.19 4.70 -8.10
N GLU A 49 10.69 3.46 -8.15
CA GLU A 49 10.48 2.69 -9.38
C GLU A 49 9.01 2.74 -9.83
N GLY A 50 8.39 3.91 -9.72
CA GLY A 50 7.20 4.19 -10.51
C GLY A 50 7.59 4.18 -11.98
N THR A 51 6.93 3.37 -12.79
CA THR A 51 7.12 3.27 -14.24
C THR A 51 6.91 4.65 -14.88
N GLY A 52 7.99 5.42 -14.97
CA GLY A 52 8.03 6.75 -15.57
C GLY A 52 7.98 6.66 -17.09
N ALA A 53 6.79 6.44 -17.64
CA ALA A 53 6.54 6.41 -19.07
C ALA A 53 5.72 7.62 -19.56
N THR A 54 5.80 8.77 -18.87
CA THR A 54 5.14 10.00 -19.33
C THR A 54 6.12 11.16 -19.20
N MET A 55 6.92 11.41 -20.23
CA MET A 55 7.44 12.74 -20.66
C MET A 55 8.52 12.52 -21.73
N SER A 56 8.11 12.10 -22.92
CA SER A 56 8.89 12.38 -24.14
C SER A 56 7.92 12.95 -25.15
N GLU A 57 7.50 14.18 -24.90
CA GLU A 57 6.98 15.06 -25.95
C GLU A 57 8.19 15.59 -26.70
N ASP A 58 8.47 15.02 -27.87
CA ASP A 58 8.98 15.81 -28.98
C ASP A 58 8.34 15.25 -30.25
N GLU A 59 7.67 16.15 -30.95
CA GLU A 59 6.84 15.97 -32.13
C GLU A 59 7.72 15.63 -33.36
N ASP A 60 7.24 14.78 -34.28
CA ASP A 60 7.02 15.14 -35.70
C ASP A 60 6.80 13.95 -36.67
N GLU A 61 5.85 14.18 -37.59
CA GLU A 61 5.65 13.67 -38.96
C GLU A 61 5.11 12.23 -39.25
N GLN A 62 3.78 12.15 -39.32
CA GLN A 62 2.96 11.81 -40.52
C GLN A 62 3.49 10.80 -41.56
N VAL A 63 2.79 9.67 -41.74
CA VAL A 63 2.37 9.18 -43.08
C VAL A 63 1.22 8.16 -43.00
N ASP A 64 0.20 8.49 -43.77
CA ASP A 64 -1.03 7.79 -44.11
C ASP A 64 -0.77 6.52 -44.94
N SER A 65 -1.36 5.38 -44.56
CA SER A 65 -1.60 4.28 -45.50
C SER A 65 -2.73 3.37 -45.02
N ASP A 66 -3.95 3.71 -45.47
CA ASP A 66 -5.08 2.79 -45.57
C ASP A 66 -4.72 1.57 -46.44
N ALA A 67 -4.59 0.39 -45.82
CA ALA A 67 -4.73 -0.90 -46.50
C ALA A 67 -4.90 -2.08 -45.51
N ASN A 68 -6.16 -2.42 -45.21
CA ASN A 68 -6.64 -3.80 -45.15
C ASN A 68 -5.89 -4.82 -44.26
N ILE A 69 -6.26 -4.94 -42.98
CA ILE A 69 -6.25 -6.23 -42.23
C ILE A 69 -7.42 -6.21 -41.22
N PHE A 70 -8.60 -6.65 -41.65
CA PHE A 70 -9.62 -7.18 -40.74
C PHE A 70 -9.48 -8.70 -40.79
N ASP A 71 -8.57 -9.25 -39.99
CA ASP A 71 -8.64 -10.62 -39.46
C ASP A 71 -7.58 -10.83 -38.35
N GLY A 72 -8.03 -11.09 -37.11
CA GLY A 72 -7.25 -11.92 -36.19
C GLY A 72 -6.33 -11.29 -35.14
N SER A 73 -6.65 -10.15 -34.50
CA SER A 73 -5.97 -9.76 -33.25
C SER A 73 -6.92 -9.14 -32.23
N PHE A 74 -6.97 -9.74 -31.05
CA PHE A 74 -7.73 -9.27 -29.88
C PHE A 74 -6.97 -8.13 -29.17
N ASP A 75 -6.40 -7.21 -29.94
CA ASP A 75 -5.43 -6.19 -29.49
C ASP A 75 -5.60 -4.90 -30.31
N GLY A 76 -6.55 -4.05 -29.91
CA GLY A 76 -6.77 -2.77 -30.59
C GLY A 76 -8.12 -2.13 -30.26
N GLY A 77 -8.30 -1.73 -29.00
CA GLY A 77 -9.58 -1.16 -28.58
C GLY A 77 -9.75 -0.90 -27.08
N ALA A 78 -8.67 -0.84 -26.31
CA ALA A 78 -8.68 -0.37 -24.92
C ALA A 78 -7.90 0.95 -24.76
N ASP A 79 -7.69 1.66 -25.87
CA ASP A 79 -6.63 2.66 -26.05
C ASP A 79 -7.12 4.10 -25.83
N ASN A 80 -8.23 4.34 -25.12
CA ASN A 80 -8.75 5.71 -24.89
C ASN A 80 -8.64 6.20 -23.43
N MET A 81 -8.02 5.43 -22.55
CA MET A 81 -7.57 5.90 -21.25
C MET A 81 -6.17 5.32 -21.09
N GLY A 82 -5.13 6.16 -21.16
CA GLY A 82 -3.70 5.79 -21.16
C GLY A 82 -3.20 5.11 -19.88
N PHE A 83 -3.90 4.07 -19.45
CA PHE A 83 -3.36 3.04 -18.59
C PHE A 83 -2.51 2.12 -19.48
N GLY A 84 -1.31 1.81 -19.02
CA GLY A 84 -0.45 0.80 -19.65
C GLY A 84 -1.14 -0.57 -19.73
N PRO A 85 -0.43 -1.62 -20.21
CA PRO A 85 -1.00 -2.95 -20.38
C PRO A 85 -1.82 -3.34 -19.16
N LEU A 86 -3.13 -3.58 -19.33
CA LEU A 86 -4.09 -3.89 -18.24
C LEU A 86 -3.80 -5.22 -17.52
N VAL A 87 -2.64 -5.80 -17.81
CA VAL A 87 -2.17 -7.07 -17.32
C VAL A 87 -1.19 -6.80 -16.17
N PRO A 88 -1.49 -7.24 -14.94
CA PRO A 88 -0.61 -7.03 -13.79
C PRO A 88 0.79 -7.55 -14.05
N THR A 89 1.79 -6.81 -13.57
CA THR A 89 3.20 -7.16 -13.68
C THR A 89 3.52 -8.41 -12.84
N GLU A 90 4.65 -9.06 -13.09
CA GLU A 90 5.00 -10.31 -12.41
C GLU A 90 5.11 -10.17 -10.88
N ASN A 91 5.66 -9.04 -10.41
CA ASN A 91 5.73 -8.68 -8.99
C ASN A 91 4.33 -8.49 -8.38
N GLU A 92 3.40 -7.82 -9.07
CA GLU A 92 2.01 -7.65 -8.65
C GLU A 92 1.28 -8.99 -8.57
N ARG A 93 1.48 -9.87 -9.57
CA ARG A 93 0.92 -11.24 -9.53
C ARG A 93 1.46 -12.04 -8.36
N SER A 94 2.77 -11.97 -8.11
CA SER A 94 3.44 -12.65 -7.00
C SER A 94 2.90 -12.16 -5.65
N LEU A 95 2.70 -10.84 -5.51
CA LEU A 95 2.08 -10.22 -4.35
C LEU A 95 0.65 -10.72 -4.14
N MET A 96 -0.19 -10.65 -5.18
CA MET A 96 -1.58 -11.10 -5.11
C MET A 96 -1.67 -12.58 -4.70
N GLU A 97 -0.79 -13.43 -5.23
CA GLU A 97 -0.75 -14.84 -4.86
C GLU A 97 -0.32 -15.04 -3.40
N ARG A 98 0.68 -14.30 -2.90
CA ARG A 98 1.06 -14.33 -1.47
C ARG A 98 -0.09 -13.91 -0.57
N VAL A 99 -0.70 -12.76 -0.84
CA VAL A 99 -1.84 -12.24 -0.07
C VAL A 99 -2.99 -13.25 -0.06
N ARG A 100 -3.29 -13.86 -1.21
CA ARG A 100 -4.30 -14.91 -1.31
C ARG A 100 -3.97 -16.13 -0.45
N GLN A 101 -2.71 -16.55 -0.41
CA GLN A 101 -2.25 -17.66 0.42
C GLN A 101 -2.34 -17.35 1.91
N GLU A 102 -1.92 -16.16 2.33
CA GLU A 102 -1.98 -15.71 3.72
C GLU A 102 -3.43 -15.64 4.21
N LEU A 103 -4.33 -15.00 3.48
CA LEU A 103 -5.76 -14.95 3.82
C LEU A 103 -6.39 -16.34 3.91
N LYS A 104 -6.05 -17.21 2.95
CA LYS A 104 -6.52 -18.61 2.97
C LYS A 104 -5.98 -19.37 4.18
N HIS A 105 -4.74 -19.13 4.56
CA HIS A 105 -4.12 -19.73 5.73
C HIS A 105 -4.80 -19.25 7.02
N GLU A 106 -4.94 -17.94 7.19
CA GLU A 106 -5.58 -17.31 8.34
C GLU A 106 -7.02 -17.81 8.53
N LEU A 107 -7.80 -17.84 7.44
CA LEU A 107 -9.16 -18.36 7.47
C LEU A 107 -9.21 -19.83 7.92
N LYS A 108 -8.36 -20.68 7.31
CA LYS A 108 -8.30 -22.10 7.67
C LYS A 108 -7.85 -22.32 9.10
N HIS A 109 -6.85 -21.56 9.55
CA HIS A 109 -6.32 -21.65 10.91
C HIS A 109 -7.39 -21.20 11.91
N GLY A 110 -8.01 -20.05 11.69
CA GLY A 110 -9.05 -19.51 12.58
C GLY A 110 -10.26 -20.43 12.73
N TYR A 111 -10.72 -21.07 11.65
CA TYR A 111 -11.77 -22.08 11.77
C TYR A 111 -11.31 -23.33 12.52
N LYS A 112 -10.09 -23.82 12.25
CA LYS A 112 -9.55 -25.00 12.93
C LYS A 112 -9.44 -24.77 14.44
N GLU A 113 -8.91 -23.63 14.84
CA GLU A 113 -8.79 -23.20 16.24
C GLU A 113 -10.17 -23.10 16.90
N LYS A 114 -11.11 -22.40 16.26
CA LYS A 114 -12.48 -22.27 16.76
C LYS A 114 -13.19 -23.62 16.93
N ILE A 115 -12.96 -24.57 16.02
CA ILE A 115 -13.51 -25.93 16.14
C ILE A 115 -12.91 -26.65 17.35
N VAL A 116 -11.61 -26.50 17.60
CA VAL A 116 -10.94 -27.06 18.78
C VAL A 116 -11.54 -26.47 20.05
N ASP A 117 -11.68 -25.14 20.13
CA ASP A 117 -12.27 -24.46 21.29
C ASP A 117 -13.69 -24.94 21.57
N ILE A 118 -14.53 -25.01 20.53
CA ILE A 118 -15.91 -25.50 20.64
C ILE A 118 -15.92 -26.97 21.10
N ARG A 119 -15.04 -27.81 20.55
CA ARG A 119 -14.93 -29.21 20.93
C ARG A 119 -14.54 -29.35 22.40
N GLU A 120 -13.57 -28.58 22.86
CA GLU A 120 -13.14 -28.58 24.26
C GLU A 120 -14.23 -28.06 25.20
N GLU A 121 -14.96 -27.02 24.79
CA GLU A 121 -16.11 -26.50 25.52
C GLU A 121 -17.22 -27.54 25.66
N ILE A 122 -17.54 -28.27 24.59
CA ILE A 122 -18.52 -29.38 24.63
C ILE A 122 -18.06 -30.47 25.61
N LEU A 123 -16.78 -30.88 25.54
CA LEU A 123 -16.24 -31.89 26.45
C LEU A 123 -16.27 -31.42 27.91
N ARG A 124 -15.97 -30.14 28.17
CA ARG A 124 -16.09 -29.54 29.51
C ARG A 124 -17.53 -29.60 30.01
N LYS A 125 -18.50 -29.19 29.18
CA LYS A 125 -19.92 -29.18 29.53
C LYS A 125 -20.47 -30.59 29.77
N ARG A 126 -20.03 -31.60 28.99
CA ARG A 126 -20.38 -33.02 29.21
C ARG A 126 -19.85 -33.53 30.54
N ARG A 127 -18.59 -33.25 30.88
CA ARG A 127 -18.01 -33.62 32.20
C ARG A 127 -18.77 -32.98 33.37
N ALA A 128 -19.31 -31.79 33.18
CA ALA A 128 -20.13 -31.09 34.16
C ALA A 128 -21.61 -31.55 34.19
N GLY A 129 -22.01 -32.53 33.36
CA GLY A 129 -23.39 -33.00 33.25
C GLY A 129 -24.36 -32.01 32.61
N LYS A 130 -23.87 -30.92 32.00
CA LYS A 130 -24.69 -29.86 31.39
C LYS A 130 -25.12 -30.17 29.95
N LEU A 131 -24.51 -31.18 29.32
CA LEU A 131 -24.85 -31.66 27.99
C LEU A 131 -24.94 -33.18 27.99
N PRO A 132 -25.91 -33.78 27.27
CA PRO A 132 -25.97 -35.22 27.10
C PRO A 132 -24.74 -35.76 26.34
N GLY A 133 -24.40 -37.02 26.65
CA GLY A 133 -23.27 -37.76 26.09
C GLY A 133 -23.41 -38.05 24.60
#